data_AF-A0A1N7SWL7-F1
#
_entry.id   AF-A0A1N7SWL7-F1
#
_cell.length_a   1.000
_cell.length_b   1.000
_cell.length_c   1.000
_cell.angle_alpha   90.00
_cell.angle_beta   90.00
_cell.angle_gamma   90.00
#
_symmetry.space_group_name_H-M   'P 1'
#
loop_
_entity.id
_entity.type
_entity.pdbx_description
1 polymer ?
#
loop_
_entity_poly.entity_id
_entity_poly.type
_entity_poly.pdbx_seq_one_letter_code
_entity_poly.pdbx_strand_id
1 'polypeptide(L)'
;MKHSDFHIGLEFLGSAGFRWRCTDVGTRTVIAILLDNDDPNWYDGPPYVAKEVVFDEHELARCHLTDEDAIQAADTSGHPGFPNDVVNHMMRARFEEADAPYPHKGVLRFDRRALDGEILHPYAGRKDGSQWRVRLYLPFRRTYSEMPERDFIALPIATAADIRARADRQTGG
;
A
#
# COMPACT_ATOMS: atom_id res chain seq x y z
N MET A 1 -8.43 -5.84 -9.59
CA MET A 1 -8.97 -5.87 -10.97
C MET A 1 -7.83 -5.70 -11.96
N LYS A 2 -7.98 -6.09 -13.23
CA LYS A 2 -6.97 -5.81 -14.28
C LYS A 2 -7.27 -4.45 -14.89
N HIS A 3 -6.23 -3.77 -15.39
CA HIS A 3 -6.37 -2.49 -16.08
C HIS A 3 -7.40 -2.52 -17.23
N SER A 4 -7.45 -3.63 -17.98
CA SER A 4 -8.40 -3.84 -19.08
C SER A 4 -9.87 -3.88 -18.65
N ASP A 5 -10.15 -4.06 -17.36
CA ASP A 5 -11.50 -4.17 -16.84
C ASP A 5 -12.11 -2.77 -16.60
N PHE A 6 -11.28 -1.71 -16.59
CA PHE A 6 -11.71 -0.35 -16.31
C PHE A 6 -12.25 0.34 -17.57
N HIS A 7 -13.36 1.06 -17.38
CA HIS A 7 -13.94 1.98 -18.34
C HIS A 7 -14.56 3.17 -17.61
N ILE A 8 -14.72 4.29 -18.31
CA ILE A 8 -15.39 5.48 -17.75
C ILE A 8 -16.79 5.10 -17.26
N GLY A 9 -17.14 5.56 -16.07
CA GLY A 9 -18.39 5.27 -15.38
C GLY A 9 -18.40 3.98 -14.55
N LEU A 10 -17.36 3.13 -14.65
CA LEU A 10 -17.25 1.94 -13.82
C LEU A 10 -17.12 2.30 -12.33
N GLU A 11 -17.97 1.71 -11.49
CA GLU A 11 -17.82 1.77 -10.04
C GLU A 11 -17.05 0.56 -9.52
N PHE A 12 -16.16 0.79 -8.57
CA PHE A 12 -15.30 -0.24 -7.98
C PHE A 12 -14.93 0.08 -6.53
N LEU A 13 -14.46 -0.91 -5.79
CA LEU A 13 -13.94 -0.78 -4.44
C LEU A 13 -12.42 -0.64 -4.46
N GLY A 14 -11.88 0.34 -3.74
CA GLY A 14 -10.44 0.49 -3.51
C GLY A 14 -9.93 -0.32 -2.31
N SER A 15 -8.63 -0.23 -2.02
CA SER A 15 -7.93 -1.03 -1.00
C SER A 15 -8.39 -0.81 0.46
N ALA A 16 -9.32 0.11 0.71
CA ALA A 16 -9.90 0.39 2.03
C ALA A 16 -11.43 0.22 2.03
N GLY A 17 -12.01 -0.44 1.02
CA GLY A 17 -13.46 -0.66 0.90
C GLY A 17 -14.24 0.59 0.46
N PHE A 18 -13.58 1.71 0.18
CA PHE A 18 -14.22 2.89 -0.37
C PHE A 18 -14.68 2.65 -1.81
N ARG A 19 -15.85 3.18 -2.17
CA ARG A 19 -16.41 3.10 -3.52
C ARG A 19 -15.93 4.27 -4.37
N TRP A 20 -15.46 3.96 -5.57
CA TRP A 20 -14.92 4.90 -6.53
C TRP A 20 -15.64 4.77 -7.86
N ARG A 21 -15.70 5.85 -8.63
CA ARG A 21 -16.17 5.85 -10.02
C ARG A 21 -15.06 6.30 -10.95
N CYS A 22 -14.73 5.48 -11.94
CA CYS A 22 -13.72 5.79 -12.94
C CYS A 22 -14.19 6.94 -13.84
N THR A 23 -13.37 7.98 -13.98
CA THR A 23 -13.63 9.16 -14.82
C THR A 23 -12.72 9.23 -16.05
N ASP A 24 -11.55 8.56 -16.01
CA ASP A 24 -10.65 8.43 -17.16
C ASP A 24 -9.83 7.12 -17.10
N VAL A 25 -9.47 6.59 -18.28
CA VAL A 25 -8.64 5.39 -18.42
C VAL A 25 -7.41 5.73 -19.26
N GLY A 26 -6.26 5.79 -18.59
CA GLY A 26 -4.96 5.96 -19.23
C GLY A 26 -4.42 4.65 -19.80
N THR A 27 -3.13 4.63 -20.14
CA THR A 27 -2.46 3.41 -20.65
C THR A 27 -1.94 2.48 -19.55
N ARG A 28 -1.75 3.01 -18.33
CA ARG A 28 -1.21 2.31 -17.16
C ARG A 28 -1.93 2.63 -15.85
N THR A 29 -2.76 3.67 -15.86
CA THR A 29 -3.41 4.24 -14.68
C THR A 29 -4.85 4.53 -15.01
N VAL A 30 -5.70 4.63 -13.99
CA VAL A 30 -7.04 5.21 -14.15
C VAL A 30 -7.20 6.40 -13.22
N ILE A 31 -8.10 7.30 -13.56
CA ILE A 31 -8.52 8.40 -12.70
C ILE A 31 -9.92 8.08 -12.19
N ALA A 32 -10.18 8.32 -10.91
CA ALA A 32 -11.47 8.08 -10.31
C ALA A 32 -11.83 9.12 -9.25
N ILE A 33 -13.12 9.30 -9.02
CA ILE A 33 -13.70 10.10 -7.95
C ILE A 33 -14.24 9.20 -6.84
N LEU A 34 -14.12 9.65 -5.59
CA LEU A 34 -14.65 8.96 -4.42
C LEU A 34 -16.16 9.21 -4.30
N LEU A 35 -16.94 8.16 -4.03
CA LEU A 35 -18.39 8.24 -3.81
C LEU A 35 -18.71 8.24 -2.31
N ASP A 36 -18.42 9.34 -1.62
CA ASP A 36 -18.58 9.53 -0.17
C ASP A 36 -19.64 10.57 0.25
N ASN A 37 -20.52 10.98 -0.67
CA ASN A 37 -21.51 12.01 -0.49
C ASN A 37 -22.88 11.54 -0.99
N ASP A 38 -23.95 11.96 -0.30
CA ASP A 38 -25.32 11.56 -0.63
C ASP A 38 -25.93 12.40 -1.76
N ASP A 39 -25.40 13.60 -2.02
CA ASP A 39 -25.91 14.49 -3.08
C ASP A 39 -25.28 14.14 -4.44
N PRO A 40 -26.06 13.63 -5.42
CA PRO A 40 -25.53 13.21 -6.72
C PRO A 40 -24.88 14.35 -7.51
N ASN A 41 -25.25 15.61 -7.25
CA ASN A 41 -24.65 16.76 -7.94
C ASN A 41 -23.14 16.91 -7.67
N TRP A 42 -22.61 16.27 -6.62
CA TRP A 42 -21.16 16.21 -6.38
C TRP A 42 -20.40 15.45 -7.47
N TYR A 43 -21.10 14.59 -8.19
CA TYR A 43 -20.55 13.68 -9.19
C TYR A 43 -20.95 14.06 -10.62
N ASP A 44 -21.65 15.19 -10.77
CA ASP A 44 -21.92 15.77 -12.08
C ASP A 44 -20.71 16.57 -12.54
N GLY A 45 -20.18 16.18 -13.70
CA GLY A 45 -19.01 16.78 -14.31
C GLY A 45 -18.77 16.22 -15.72
N PRO A 46 -17.66 16.58 -16.37
CA PRO A 46 -16.62 17.50 -15.89
C PRO A 46 -17.00 19.00 -15.93
N PRO A 47 -16.38 19.86 -15.09
CA PRO A 47 -15.48 19.50 -13.98
C PRO A 47 -16.26 18.96 -12.78
N TYR A 48 -15.76 17.89 -12.17
CA TYR A 48 -16.38 17.29 -10.97
C TYR A 48 -16.11 18.15 -9.72
N VAL A 49 -17.07 18.20 -8.80
CA VAL A 49 -16.86 18.75 -7.45
C VAL A 49 -16.00 17.80 -6.63
N ALA A 50 -16.28 16.49 -6.74
CA ALA A 50 -15.47 15.44 -6.14
C ALA A 50 -14.04 15.45 -6.72
N LYS A 51 -13.05 15.27 -5.84
CA LYS A 51 -11.64 15.26 -6.23
C LYS A 51 -11.31 14.00 -7.04
N GLU A 52 -10.72 14.20 -8.21
CA GLU A 52 -10.14 13.14 -9.02
C GLU A 52 -8.80 12.66 -8.43
N VAL A 53 -8.63 11.33 -8.37
CA VAL A 53 -7.45 10.66 -7.83
C VAL A 53 -6.93 9.66 -8.86
N VAL A 54 -5.59 9.64 -9.03
CA VAL A 54 -4.90 8.69 -9.91
C VAL A 54 -4.69 7.37 -9.16
N PHE A 55 -5.06 6.26 -9.79
CA PHE A 55 -4.79 4.90 -9.36
C PHE A 55 -3.70 4.30 -10.25
N ASP A 56 -2.58 3.91 -9.65
CA ASP A 56 -1.48 3.22 -10.33
C ASP A 56 -1.66 1.70 -10.43
N GLU A 57 -0.74 0.98 -11.10
CA GLU A 57 -0.91 -0.46 -11.34
C GLU A 57 -1.05 -1.28 -10.05
N HIS A 58 -0.42 -0.83 -8.97
CA HIS A 58 -0.47 -1.50 -7.68
C HIS A 58 -1.79 -1.23 -6.95
N GLU A 59 -2.38 -0.07 -7.16
CA GLU A 59 -3.71 0.27 -6.66
C GLU A 59 -4.79 -0.49 -7.44
N LEU A 60 -4.70 -0.55 -8.77
CA LEU A 60 -5.64 -1.31 -9.61
C LEU A 60 -5.69 -2.80 -9.26
N ALA A 61 -4.53 -3.39 -8.95
CA ALA A 61 -4.43 -4.78 -8.52
C ALA A 61 -5.20 -5.06 -7.21
N ARG A 62 -5.40 -4.02 -6.37
CA ARG A 62 -6.13 -4.05 -5.10
C ARG A 62 -7.57 -3.51 -5.22
N CYS A 63 -8.03 -3.23 -6.43
CA CYS A 63 -9.42 -2.89 -6.69
C CYS A 63 -10.29 -4.13 -6.84
N HIS A 64 -11.54 -4.05 -6.41
CA HIS A 64 -12.50 -5.15 -6.43
C HIS A 64 -13.84 -4.68 -6.99
N LEU A 65 -14.58 -5.55 -7.68
CA LEU A 65 -15.92 -5.23 -8.17
C LEU A 65 -16.97 -5.36 -7.06
N THR A 66 -16.76 -6.29 -6.14
CA THR A 66 -17.70 -6.61 -5.07
C THR A 66 -17.02 -6.63 -3.71
N ASP A 67 -17.81 -6.44 -2.65
CA ASP A 67 -17.33 -6.57 -1.28
C ASP A 67 -16.82 -7.99 -0.99
N GLU A 68 -17.46 -9.01 -1.58
CA GLU A 68 -17.03 -10.41 -1.47
C GLU A 68 -15.63 -10.65 -2.04
N ASP A 69 -15.34 -10.10 -3.23
CA ASP A 69 -13.99 -10.17 -3.81
C ASP A 69 -12.95 -9.48 -2.93
N ALA A 70 -13.32 -8.36 -2.29
CA ALA A 70 -12.44 -7.62 -1.39
C ALA A 70 -12.15 -8.41 -0.10
N ILE A 71 -13.17 -9.04 0.49
CA ILE A 71 -13.05 -9.87 1.68
C ILE A 71 -12.17 -11.09 1.39
N GLN A 72 -12.43 -11.81 0.30
CA GLN A 72 -11.66 -12.99 -0.08
C GLN A 72 -10.18 -12.66 -0.35
N ALA A 73 -9.89 -11.47 -0.89
CA ALA A 73 -8.52 -11.03 -1.11
C ALA A 73 -7.78 -10.69 0.20
N ALA A 74 -8.47 -10.15 1.21
CA ALA A 74 -7.88 -9.89 2.52
C ALA A 74 -7.45 -11.19 3.21
N ASP A 75 -8.30 -12.22 3.17
CA ASP A 75 -8.08 -13.51 3.83
C ASP A 75 -6.92 -14.34 3.22
N THR A 76 -6.58 -14.10 1.95
CA THR A 76 -5.56 -14.88 1.21
C THR A 76 -4.17 -14.26 1.19
N SER A 77 -3.97 -13.15 1.92
CA SER A 77 -2.71 -12.38 1.88
C SER A 77 -1.51 -13.13 2.49
N GLY A 78 -1.75 -14.06 3.42
CA GLY A 78 -0.69 -14.79 4.14
C GLY A 78 0.18 -13.88 5.04
N HIS A 79 -0.15 -12.59 5.15
CA HIS A 79 0.58 -11.63 5.96
C HIS A 79 0.14 -11.79 7.43
N PRO A 80 1.07 -11.88 8.41
CA PRO A 80 0.73 -12.11 9.82
C PRO A 80 0.06 -10.90 10.52
N GLY A 81 -0.39 -9.91 9.75
CA GLY A 81 -0.81 -8.60 10.26
C GLY A 81 0.29 -7.87 11.04
N PHE A 82 -0.13 -6.82 11.76
CA PHE A 82 0.71 -6.08 12.70
C PHE A 82 0.03 -6.06 14.08
N PRO A 83 0.73 -6.42 15.16
CA PRO A 83 0.22 -6.19 16.51
C PRO A 83 -0.07 -4.71 16.79
N ASN A 84 -1.06 -4.41 17.64
CA ASN A 84 -1.46 -3.04 17.94
C ASN A 84 -0.33 -2.18 18.52
N ASP A 85 0.53 -2.75 19.36
CA ASP A 85 1.70 -2.07 19.91
C ASP A 85 2.72 -1.69 18.82
N VAL A 86 2.90 -2.57 17.84
CA VAL A 86 3.76 -2.33 16.67
C VAL A 86 3.17 -1.21 15.81
N VAL A 87 1.87 -1.22 15.54
CA VAL A 87 1.20 -0.14 14.79
C VAL A 87 1.37 1.21 15.50
N ASN A 88 1.17 1.24 16.82
CA ASN A 88 1.36 2.45 17.63
C ASN A 88 2.80 2.96 17.58
N HIS A 89 3.79 2.06 17.64
CA HIS A 89 5.20 2.41 17.49
C HIS A 89 5.49 3.00 16.10
N MET A 90 5.00 2.36 15.04
CA MET A 90 5.18 2.84 13.67
C MET A 90 4.57 4.23 13.46
N MET A 91 3.38 4.48 14.00
CA MET A 91 2.74 5.80 13.94
C MET A 91 3.59 6.86 14.64
N ARG A 92 4.04 6.61 15.88
CA ARG A 92 4.89 7.57 16.60
C ARG A 92 6.17 7.89 15.84
N ALA A 93 6.85 6.86 15.32
CA ALA A 93 8.09 7.04 14.56
C ALA A 93 7.92 7.90 13.29
N ARG A 94 6.72 7.97 12.70
CA ARG A 94 6.44 8.86 11.55
C ARG A 94 6.32 10.33 11.94
N PHE A 95 6.04 10.63 13.20
CA PHE A 95 5.82 11.99 13.72
C PHE A 95 6.90 12.47 14.69
N GLU A 96 7.80 11.60 15.16
CA GLU A 96 8.84 11.93 16.14
C GLU A 96 9.91 12.91 15.61
N GLU A 97 10.27 12.87 14.33
CA GLU A 97 11.28 13.77 13.74
C GLU A 97 10.63 15.02 13.13
N ALA A 98 10.07 15.89 13.99
CA ALA A 98 9.37 17.11 13.58
C ALA A 98 10.24 18.11 12.80
N ASP A 99 11.55 18.14 13.06
CA ASP A 99 12.48 19.11 12.45
C ASP A 99 12.92 18.74 11.02
N ALA A 100 12.80 17.46 10.62
CA ALA A 100 13.16 16.99 9.28
C ALA A 100 12.35 15.74 8.90
N PRO A 101 11.07 15.88 8.55
CA PRO A 101 10.23 14.75 8.17
C PRO A 101 10.81 14.04 6.95
N TYR A 102 10.71 12.71 6.94
CA TYR A 102 11.20 11.89 5.83
C TYR A 102 10.53 12.27 4.50
N PRO A 103 11.28 12.73 3.48
CA PRO A 103 10.68 13.29 2.27
C PRO A 103 10.19 12.22 1.29
N HIS A 104 10.80 11.02 1.28
CA HIS A 104 10.58 10.02 0.23
C HIS A 104 9.45 9.05 0.58
N LYS A 105 8.23 9.57 0.75
CA LYS A 105 7.05 8.77 1.15
C LYS A 105 6.78 7.56 0.24
N GLY A 106 7.14 7.64 -1.06
CA GLY A 106 7.01 6.53 -2.00
C GLY A 106 7.82 5.29 -1.62
N VAL A 107 8.94 5.45 -0.91
CA VAL A 107 9.77 4.35 -0.41
C VAL A 107 9.00 3.52 0.62
N LEU A 108 8.10 4.13 1.39
CA LEU A 108 7.33 3.47 2.44
C LEU A 108 6.07 2.75 1.92
N ARG A 109 5.78 2.80 0.61
CA ARG A 109 4.53 2.25 0.05
C ARG A 109 4.52 0.72 -0.03
N PHE A 110 5.68 0.10 -0.17
CA PHE A 110 5.77 -1.31 -0.54
C PHE A 110 6.72 -2.06 0.37
N ASP A 111 6.24 -3.22 0.83
CA ASP A 111 7.10 -4.22 1.45
C ASP A 111 8.11 -4.71 0.43
N ARG A 112 9.32 -5.02 0.89
CA ARG A 112 10.39 -5.55 0.04
C ARG A 112 10.91 -6.86 0.57
N ARG A 113 11.34 -7.72 -0.35
CA ARG A 113 11.85 -9.05 -0.02
C ARG A 113 13.37 -9.02 0.06
N ALA A 114 13.91 -9.44 1.20
CA ALA A 114 15.34 -9.63 1.40
C ALA A 114 15.87 -10.88 0.66
N LEU A 115 17.19 -11.01 0.55
CA LEU A 115 17.84 -12.14 -0.13
C LEU A 115 17.56 -13.49 0.55
N ASP A 116 17.37 -13.51 1.87
CA ASP A 116 16.99 -14.69 2.64
C ASP A 116 15.49 -15.03 2.53
N GLY A 117 14.72 -14.22 1.78
CA GLY A 117 13.28 -14.34 1.63
C GLY A 117 12.47 -13.69 2.75
N GLU A 118 13.10 -12.96 3.67
CA GLU A 118 12.39 -12.20 4.69
C GLU A 118 11.59 -11.04 4.08
N ILE A 119 10.45 -10.70 4.71
CA ILE A 119 9.61 -9.57 4.30
C ILE A 119 9.94 -8.37 5.17
N LEU A 120 10.26 -7.25 4.52
CA LEU A 120 10.66 -6.00 5.15
C LEU A 120 9.55 -4.96 4.95
N HIS A 121 8.88 -4.57 6.04
CA HIS A 121 7.85 -3.54 6.03
C HIS A 121 8.44 -2.16 6.39
N PRO A 122 8.51 -1.21 5.45
CA PRO A 122 9.03 0.13 5.73
C PRO A 122 7.99 1.00 6.43
N TYR A 123 8.33 1.55 7.59
CA TYR A 123 7.37 2.36 8.37
C TYR A 123 7.78 3.82 8.56
N ALA A 124 9.08 4.13 8.56
CA ALA A 124 9.60 5.49 8.70
C ALA A 124 11.00 5.62 8.08
N GLY A 125 11.45 6.84 7.86
CA GLY A 125 12.84 7.15 7.57
C GLY A 125 13.46 7.90 8.72
N ARG A 126 14.74 7.64 9.00
CA ARG A 126 15.55 8.37 9.97
C ARG A 126 16.74 8.98 9.27
N LYS A 127 17.06 10.23 9.60
CA LYS A 127 18.26 10.88 9.08
C LYS A 127 19.50 10.45 9.88
N ASP A 128 20.52 9.96 9.18
CA ASP A 128 21.81 9.57 9.74
C ASP A 128 22.93 10.34 9.00
N GLY A 129 23.33 11.48 9.56
CA GLY A 129 24.21 12.44 8.91
C GLY A 129 23.60 13.01 7.62
N SER A 130 24.23 12.73 6.48
CA SER A 130 23.75 13.13 5.15
C SER A 130 22.91 12.06 4.44
N GLN A 131 22.76 10.88 5.05
CA GLN A 131 22.07 9.74 4.43
C GLN A 131 20.75 9.43 5.14
N TRP A 132 19.80 8.87 4.39
CA TRP A 132 18.56 8.35 4.94
C TRP A 132 18.69 6.85 5.20
N ARG A 133 18.23 6.43 6.38
CA ARG A 133 18.02 5.02 6.71
C ARG A 133 16.52 4.76 6.80
N VAL A 134 16.07 3.67 6.21
CA VAL A 134 14.69 3.22 6.29
C VAL A 134 14.55 2.33 7.51
N ARG A 135 13.59 2.66 8.37
CA ARG A 135 13.18 1.84 9.51
C ARG A 135 12.20 0.79 9.05
N LEU A 136 12.49 -0.44 9.41
CA LEU A 136 11.82 -1.64 8.92
C LEU A 136 11.27 -2.44 10.09
N TYR A 137 10.08 -2.99 9.91
CA TYR A 137 9.56 -4.07 10.73
C TYR A 137 9.56 -5.35 9.91
N LEU A 138 9.96 -6.47 10.53
CA LEU A 138 10.00 -7.78 9.88
C LEU A 138 8.80 -8.58 10.41
N PRO A 139 7.67 -8.65 9.69
CA PRO A 139 6.40 -9.14 10.23
C PRO A 139 6.47 -10.58 10.75
N PHE A 140 7.22 -11.43 10.06
CA PHE A 140 7.38 -12.83 10.43
C PHE A 140 8.33 -13.04 11.62
N ARG A 141 9.40 -12.23 11.73
CA ARG A 141 10.33 -12.29 12.88
C ARG A 141 9.87 -11.46 14.08
N ARG A 142 8.87 -10.59 13.89
CA ARG A 142 8.37 -9.62 14.87
C ARG A 142 9.48 -8.78 15.49
N THR A 143 10.42 -8.35 14.66
CA THR A 143 11.57 -7.53 15.09
C THR A 143 11.74 -6.30 14.20
N TYR A 144 12.50 -5.33 14.68
CA TYR A 144 12.82 -4.11 13.97
C TYR A 144 14.22 -4.19 13.36
N SER A 145 14.42 -3.50 12.25
CA SER A 145 15.71 -3.37 11.59
C SER A 145 15.82 -2.00 10.91
N GLU A 146 17.03 -1.61 10.53
CA GLU A 146 17.27 -0.38 9.77
C GLU A 146 18.36 -0.62 8.72
N MET A 147 18.16 -0.10 7.51
CA MET A 147 19.16 -0.16 6.45
C MET A 147 19.21 1.14 5.65
N PRO A 148 20.32 1.42 4.93
CA PRO A 148 20.39 2.58 4.04
C PRO A 148 19.24 2.56 3.01
N GLU A 149 18.65 3.73 2.75
CA GLU A 149 17.55 3.86 1.78
C GLU A 149 17.93 3.29 0.41
N ARG A 150 19.16 3.57 -0.05
CA ARG A 150 19.68 3.06 -1.33
C ARG A 150 19.65 1.53 -1.40
N ASP A 151 19.95 0.85 -0.30
CA ASP A 151 20.03 -0.61 -0.24
C ASP A 151 18.61 -1.18 -0.20
N PHE A 152 17.70 -0.52 0.54
CA PHE A 152 16.30 -0.88 0.60
C PHE A 152 15.62 -0.77 -0.77
N ILE A 153 15.78 0.34 -1.49
CA ILE A 153 15.13 0.54 -2.80
C ILE A 153 15.66 -0.38 -3.90
N ALA A 154 16.82 -0.99 -3.70
CA ALA A 154 17.39 -1.99 -4.62
C ALA A 154 16.79 -3.38 -4.44
N LEU A 155 16.11 -3.66 -3.32
CA LEU A 155 15.45 -4.95 -3.08
C LEU A 155 14.18 -5.09 -3.93
N PRO A 156 13.81 -6.29 -4.40
CA PRO A 156 12.54 -6.49 -5.10
C PRO A 156 11.34 -6.18 -4.20
N ILE A 157 10.30 -5.59 -4.79
CA ILE A 157 8.99 -5.44 -4.12
C ILE A 157 8.45 -6.83 -3.80
N ALA A 158 7.98 -7.03 -2.57
CA ALA A 158 7.41 -8.29 -2.14
C ALA A 158 6.06 -8.53 -2.85
N THR A 159 5.90 -9.73 -3.40
CA THR A 159 4.63 -10.16 -3.99
C THR A 159 3.82 -10.98 -2.99
N ALA A 160 2.52 -11.17 -3.25
CA ALA A 160 1.70 -12.07 -2.45
C ALA A 160 2.26 -13.52 -2.43
N ALA A 161 2.94 -13.95 -3.50
CA ALA A 161 3.60 -15.24 -3.54
C ALA A 161 4.81 -15.31 -2.59
N ASP A 162 5.59 -14.22 -2.49
CA ASP A 162 6.72 -14.14 -1.55
C ASP A 162 6.24 -14.17 -0.09
N ILE A 163 5.14 -13.45 0.21
CA ILE A 163 4.53 -13.43 1.55
C ILE A 163 4.07 -14.83 1.93
N ARG A 164 3.33 -15.52 1.04
CA ARG A 164 2.90 -16.92 1.28
C ARG A 164 4.08 -17.87 1.46
N ALA A 165 5.08 -17.81 0.57
CA ALA A 165 6.27 -18.64 0.66
C ALA A 165 7.03 -18.42 1.98
N ARG A 166 7.03 -17.18 2.51
CA ARG A 166 7.63 -16.86 3.80
C ARG A 166 6.80 -17.37 4.98
N ALA A 167 5.46 -17.34 4.87
CA ALA A 167 4.54 -17.87 5.87
C ALA A 167 4.67 -19.40 6.01
N ASP A 168 4.72 -20.13 4.89
CA ASP A 168 4.84 -21.60 4.88
C ASP A 168 6.14 -22.09 5.54
N ARG A 169 7.22 -21.30 5.46
CA ARG A 169 8.48 -21.61 6.15
C ARG A 169 8.38 -21.52 7.68
N GLN A 170 7.35 -20.88 8.24
CA GLN A 170 7.14 -20.86 9.70
C GLN A 170 6.36 -22.07 10.21
N THR A 171 5.51 -22.67 9.37
CA THR A 171 4.63 -23.78 9.78
C THR A 171 5.28 -25.15 9.63
N GLY A 172 6.38 -25.26 8.87
CA GLY A 172 7.14 -26.50 8.68
C GLY A 172 8.26 -26.76 9.70
N GLY A 173 8.19 -26.17 10.90
CA GLY A 173 9.18 -26.33 11.99
C GLY A 173 8.64 -27.14 13.16
#